data_AF-A0AAQ3UPL0-F1
#
_entry.id   AF-A0AAQ3UPL0-F1
#
_cell.length_a   1.000
_cell.length_b   1.000
_cell.length_c   1.000
_cell.angle_alpha   90.00
_cell.angle_beta   90.00
_cell.angle_gamma   90.00
#
_symmetry.space_group_name_H-M   'P 1'
#
loop_
_entity.id
_entity.type
_entity.pdbx_description
1 polymer ?
#
loop_
_entity_poly.entity_id
_entity_poly.type
_entity_poly.pdbx_seq_one_letter_code
_entity_poly.pdbx_strand_id
1 'polypeptide(L)'
;MKEEKEIIVTWSRASSILPAMVGHTIAIHNGKEHIPIYITNPMVGRKLGEFVPTRHFTSYESARKDTKSLLDEIRWRYYEETVMILNLMPYRASYPILKLVYSAAANAAHYRDFDKASLFITKAEVSRSTIMKKFRPRARGRSYSIKKTMCHITIVLNIVKKSK
;
A
#
# COMPACT_ATOMS: atom_id res chain seq x y z
N MET A 1 -22.17 34.46 22.02
CA MET A 1 -20.69 34.39 21.92
C MET A 1 -20.36 32.95 21.58
N LYS A 2 -19.81 32.66 20.39
CA LYS A 2 -19.26 31.33 20.10
C LYS A 2 -17.84 31.35 20.66
N GLU A 3 -17.61 30.60 21.73
CA GLU A 3 -16.26 30.36 22.24
C GLU A 3 -15.44 29.72 21.13
N GLU A 4 -14.30 30.33 20.79
CA GLU A 4 -13.33 29.75 19.88
C GLU A 4 -12.77 28.48 20.54
N LYS A 5 -13.18 27.31 20.05
CA LYS A 5 -12.66 26.05 20.56
C LYS A 5 -11.22 25.89 20.10
N GLU A 6 -10.28 26.08 21.02
CA GLU A 6 -8.87 25.89 20.77
C GLU A 6 -8.56 24.46 20.30
N ILE A 7 -7.65 24.35 19.34
CA ILE A 7 -7.21 23.06 18.80
C ILE A 7 -6.24 22.43 19.78
N ILE A 8 -6.62 21.29 20.36
CA ILE A 8 -5.79 20.56 21.33
C ILE A 8 -4.80 19.67 20.55
N VAL A 9 -3.51 19.94 20.68
CA VAL A 9 -2.46 19.12 20.03
C VAL A 9 -2.13 17.90 20.88
N THR A 10 -2.07 16.72 20.27
CA THR A 10 -1.74 15.46 20.95
C THR A 10 -0.75 14.60 20.18
N TRP A 11 0.27 14.14 20.90
CA TRP A 11 1.19 13.09 20.47
C TRP A 11 0.71 11.70 20.89
N SER A 12 -0.25 11.62 21.81
CA SER A 12 -0.73 10.35 22.38
C SER A 12 -1.79 9.69 21.51
N ARG A 13 -1.33 9.00 20.47
CA ARG A 13 -2.19 8.21 19.57
C ARG A 13 -2.83 6.99 20.24
N ALA A 14 -2.26 6.51 21.34
CA ALA A 14 -2.73 5.32 22.03
C ALA A 14 -3.89 5.58 23.00
N SER A 15 -4.19 6.86 23.31
CA SER A 15 -5.28 7.23 24.21
C SER A 15 -6.65 6.90 23.60
N SER A 16 -7.53 6.36 24.44
CA SER A 16 -8.93 6.10 24.08
C SER A 16 -9.76 7.38 24.15
N ILE A 17 -10.72 7.52 23.24
CA ILE A 17 -11.64 8.65 23.21
C ILE A 17 -12.69 8.48 24.31
N LEU A 18 -12.73 9.46 25.20
CA LEU A 18 -13.72 9.54 26.29
C LEU A 18 -14.96 10.30 25.84
N PRO A 19 -16.16 10.03 26.39
CA PRO A 19 -17.38 10.78 26.08
C PRO A 19 -17.24 12.30 26.26
N ALA A 20 -16.46 12.73 27.25
CA ALA A 20 -16.18 14.15 27.51
C ALA A 20 -15.42 14.86 26.37
N MET A 21 -14.76 14.12 25.48
CA MET A 21 -14.00 14.66 24.37
C MET A 21 -14.87 14.99 23.14
N VAL A 22 -16.14 14.57 23.13
CA VAL A 22 -17.04 14.82 22.01
C VAL A 22 -17.26 16.32 21.83
N GLY A 23 -17.20 16.79 20.57
CA GLY A 23 -17.35 18.19 20.25
C GLY A 23 -16.08 19.03 20.34
N HIS A 24 -14.93 18.40 20.57
CA HIS A 24 -13.60 19.04 20.54
C HIS A 24 -12.85 18.66 19.26
N THR A 25 -11.98 19.56 18.80
CA THR A 25 -11.05 19.28 17.69
C THR A 25 -9.67 18.98 18.27
N ILE A 26 -9.20 17.76 18.05
CA ILE A 26 -7.90 17.30 18.54
C ILE A 26 -6.97 17.07 17.36
N ALA A 27 -5.81 17.73 17.36
CA ALA A 27 -4.77 17.56 16.36
C ALA A 27 -3.83 16.41 16.74
N ILE A 28 -3.98 15.27 16.05
CA ILE A 28 -3.33 14.01 16.37
C ILE A 28 -2.12 13.79 15.45
N HIS A 29 -0.95 13.48 16.03
CA HIS A 29 0.28 13.28 15.27
C HIS A 29 0.24 12.06 14.34
N ASN A 30 0.55 12.23 13.05
CA ASN A 30 0.58 11.15 12.05
C ASN A 30 1.99 10.56 11.78
N GLY A 31 3.01 11.07 12.48
CA GLY A 31 4.42 10.74 12.25
C GLY A 31 5.21 11.81 11.49
N LYS A 32 4.56 12.85 10.98
CA LYS A 32 5.17 14.04 10.35
C LYS A 32 4.53 15.34 10.83
N GLU A 33 3.21 15.38 10.84
CA GLU A 33 2.41 16.56 11.19
C GLU A 33 1.24 16.17 12.12
N HIS A 34 0.62 17.16 12.75
CA HIS A 34 -0.59 16.97 13.53
C HIS A 34 -1.82 17.23 12.66
N ILE A 35 -2.67 16.21 12.49
CA ILE A 35 -3.89 16.30 11.70
C ILE A 35 -5.06 16.64 12.66
N PRO A 36 -5.74 17.79 12.51
CA PRO A 36 -6.91 18.14 13.31
C PRO A 36 -8.10 17.24 12.96
N ILE A 37 -8.65 16.55 13.96
CA ILE A 37 -9.84 15.70 13.85
C ILE A 37 -10.89 16.18 14.83
N TYR A 38 -12.10 16.42 14.34
CA TYR A 38 -13.26 16.73 15.16
C TYR A 38 -13.88 15.44 15.73
N ILE A 39 -14.00 15.35 17.05
CA ILE A 39 -14.49 14.14 17.71
C ILE A 39 -16.01 14.11 17.75
N THR A 40 -16.57 13.01 17.23
CA THR A 40 -18.01 12.74 17.22
C THR A 40 -18.35 11.58 18.15
N ASN A 41 -19.62 11.50 18.60
CA ASN A 41 -20.12 10.41 19.46
C ASN A 41 -19.75 8.97 19.02
N PRO A 42 -19.83 8.58 17.73
CA PRO A 42 -19.48 7.22 17.31
C PRO A 42 -17.98 6.88 17.43
N MET A 43 -17.12 7.85 17.77
CA MET A 43 -15.69 7.62 17.95
C MET A 43 -15.32 7.21 19.39
N VAL A 44 -16.25 7.35 20.34
CA VAL A 44 -16.05 7.03 21.76
C VAL A 44 -15.67 5.55 21.93
N GLY A 45 -14.68 5.27 22.78
CA GLY A 45 -14.16 3.92 23.05
C GLY A 45 -13.07 3.44 22.09
N ARG A 46 -12.83 4.14 20.98
CA ARG A 46 -11.74 3.85 20.03
C ARG A 46 -10.49 4.68 20.34
N LYS A 47 -9.32 4.28 19.83
CA LYS A 47 -8.06 5.02 20.04
C LYS A 47 -7.92 6.18 19.06
N LEU A 48 -7.37 7.31 19.52
CA LEU A 48 -7.14 8.51 18.71
C LEU A 48 -6.34 8.20 17.42
N GLY A 49 -5.35 7.31 17.52
CA GLY A 49 -4.48 6.94 16.41
C GLY A 49 -5.15 6.18 15.27
N GLU A 50 -6.34 5.61 15.46
CA GLU A 50 -7.10 4.90 14.41
C GLU A 50 -7.70 5.84 13.38
N PHE A 51 -7.94 7.09 13.77
CA PHE A 51 -8.57 8.10 12.92
C PHE A 51 -7.55 8.89 12.09
N VAL A 52 -6.26 8.65 12.30
CA VAL A 52 -5.16 9.31 11.58
C VAL A 52 -4.36 8.30 10.75
N PRO A 53 -4.22 8.49 9.42
CA PRO A 53 -3.39 7.62 8.60
C PRO A 53 -1.92 7.82 8.91
N THR A 54 -1.20 6.75 9.24
CA THR A 54 0.28 6.79 9.24
C THR A 54 0.80 6.66 7.84
N ARG A 55 1.77 7.50 7.44
CA ARG A 55 2.59 7.17 6.27
C ARG A 55 3.35 5.87 6.59
N HIS A 56 3.03 4.82 5.82
CA HIS A 56 3.82 3.63 5.47
C HIS A 56 3.04 2.32 5.61
N PHE A 57 2.39 1.92 4.51
CA PHE A 57 2.20 0.50 4.22
C PHE A 57 3.56 -0.07 3.76
N THR A 58 4.38 -0.53 4.70
CA THR A 58 5.57 -1.34 4.37
C THR A 58 5.11 -2.77 4.09
N SER A 59 4.99 -3.13 2.81
CA SER A 59 4.88 -4.53 2.41
C SER A 59 6.18 -5.28 2.77
N TYR A 60 6.00 -6.44 3.42
CA TYR A 60 7.05 -7.25 4.06
C TYR A 60 7.68 -8.27 3.11
N GLU A 61 8.84 -8.79 3.48
CA GLU A 61 9.69 -9.76 2.77
C GLU A 61 8.98 -11.04 2.30
N SER A 62 7.92 -11.49 3.00
CA SER A 62 7.03 -12.58 2.53
C SER A 62 6.37 -12.26 1.19
N ALA A 63 6.09 -10.97 0.94
CA ALA A 63 5.51 -10.53 -0.33
C ALA A 63 6.44 -10.79 -1.51
N ARG A 64 7.77 -10.93 -1.34
CA ARG A 64 8.66 -11.17 -2.49
C ARG A 64 8.44 -12.54 -3.14
N LYS A 65 8.23 -13.59 -2.33
CA LYS A 65 7.96 -14.92 -2.87
C LYS A 65 6.58 -14.94 -3.52
N ASP A 66 5.59 -14.43 -2.79
CA ASP A 66 4.20 -14.39 -3.26
C ASP A 66 4.06 -13.53 -4.54
N THR A 67 4.69 -12.35 -4.59
CA THR A 67 4.75 -11.50 -5.80
C THR A 67 5.43 -12.20 -6.96
N LYS A 68 6.52 -12.94 -6.72
CA LYS A 68 7.21 -13.66 -7.79
C LYS A 68 6.30 -14.74 -8.38
N SER A 69 5.67 -15.57 -7.55
CA SER A 69 4.72 -16.59 -8.00
C SER A 69 3.56 -15.99 -8.78
N LEU A 70 2.99 -14.87 -8.31
CA LEU A 70 1.96 -14.13 -9.04
C LEU A 70 2.44 -13.63 -10.41
N LEU A 71 3.63 -13.05 -10.47
CA LEU A 71 4.16 -12.50 -11.72
C LEU A 71 4.58 -13.59 -12.70
N ASP A 72 5.00 -14.75 -12.22
CA ASP A 72 5.25 -15.92 -13.05
C ASP A 72 3.93 -16.46 -13.66
N GLU A 73 2.80 -16.43 -12.92
CA GLU A 73 1.48 -16.83 -13.43
C GLU A 73 0.91 -15.87 -14.48
N ILE A 74 1.14 -14.57 -14.29
CA ILE A 74 0.62 -13.50 -15.15
C ILE A 74 1.46 -13.32 -16.43
N ARG A 75 2.71 -13.80 -16.41
CA ARG A 75 3.59 -13.73 -17.58
C ARG A 75 2.94 -14.51 -18.73
N TRP A 76 2.96 -13.94 -19.93
CA TRP A 76 2.36 -14.53 -21.14
C TRP A 76 0.83 -14.60 -21.16
N ARG A 77 0.13 -13.88 -20.27
CA ARG A 77 -1.33 -13.72 -20.34
C ARG A 77 -1.73 -12.44 -21.06
N TYR A 78 -2.95 -12.45 -21.59
CA TYR A 78 -3.58 -11.24 -22.10
C TYR A 78 -3.99 -10.32 -20.95
N TYR A 79 -4.17 -9.03 -21.25
CA TYR A 79 -4.55 -8.04 -20.25
C TYR A 79 -5.86 -8.38 -19.53
N GLU A 80 -6.89 -8.79 -20.27
CA GLU A 80 -8.21 -9.12 -19.70
C GLU A 80 -8.14 -10.34 -18.76
N GLU A 81 -7.46 -11.41 -19.20
CA GLU A 81 -7.19 -12.59 -18.39
C GLU A 81 -6.45 -12.22 -17.11
N THR A 82 -5.44 -11.36 -17.22
CA THR A 82 -4.62 -10.91 -16.08
C THR A 82 -5.46 -10.20 -15.02
N VAL A 83 -6.33 -9.28 -15.44
CA VAL A 83 -7.23 -8.56 -14.53
C VAL A 83 -8.14 -9.54 -13.80
N MET A 84 -8.65 -10.55 -14.51
CA MET A 84 -9.51 -11.58 -13.92
C MET A 84 -8.76 -12.42 -12.89
N ILE A 85 -7.60 -12.95 -13.27
CA ILE A 85 -6.72 -13.76 -12.41
C ILE A 85 -6.34 -13.01 -11.13
N LEU A 86 -5.86 -11.77 -11.28
CA LEU A 86 -5.43 -10.96 -10.14
C LEU A 86 -6.58 -10.68 -9.16
N ASN A 87 -7.77 -10.32 -9.65
CA ASN A 87 -8.91 -10.04 -8.78
C ASN A 87 -9.35 -11.27 -7.95
N LEU A 88 -9.23 -12.47 -8.50
CA LEU A 88 -9.65 -13.73 -7.86
C LEU A 88 -8.60 -14.31 -6.89
N MET A 89 -7.34 -13.89 -7.03
CA MET A 89 -6.22 -14.45 -6.27
C MET A 89 -6.19 -14.00 -4.80
N PRO A 90 -6.04 -14.91 -3.83
CA PRO A 90 -6.08 -14.59 -2.39
C PRO A 90 -4.78 -13.97 -1.84
N TYR A 91 -3.89 -13.47 -2.69
CA TYR A 91 -2.59 -12.94 -2.27
C TYR A 91 -2.65 -11.43 -2.02
N ARG A 92 -2.08 -10.97 -0.91
CA ARG A 92 -1.98 -9.51 -0.60
C ARG A 92 -1.21 -8.71 -1.67
N ALA A 93 -0.31 -9.38 -2.38
CA ALA A 93 0.46 -8.82 -3.47
C ALA A 93 -0.36 -8.59 -4.76
N SER A 94 -1.55 -9.15 -4.86
CA SER A 94 -2.41 -8.97 -6.03
C SER A 94 -2.80 -7.51 -6.24
N TYR A 95 -3.29 -6.83 -5.19
CA TYR A 95 -3.78 -5.46 -5.31
C TYR A 95 -2.73 -4.47 -5.85
N PRO A 96 -1.48 -4.46 -5.35
CA PRO A 96 -0.41 -3.64 -5.95
C PRO A 96 -0.11 -3.98 -7.42
N ILE A 97 -0.09 -5.27 -7.79
CA ILE A 97 0.20 -5.71 -9.16
C ILE A 97 -0.93 -5.29 -10.10
N LEU A 98 -2.18 -5.49 -9.68
CA LEU A 98 -3.37 -5.08 -10.41
C LEU A 98 -3.36 -3.59 -10.71
N LYS A 99 -3.06 -2.76 -9.70
CA LYS A 99 -2.90 -1.31 -9.89
C LYS A 99 -1.81 -0.95 -10.91
N LEU A 100 -0.71 -1.71 -10.93
CA LEU A 100 0.41 -1.50 -11.84
C LEU A 100 0.04 -1.89 -13.29
N VAL A 101 -0.65 -3.02 -13.47
CA VAL A 101 -1.17 -3.47 -14.77
C VAL A 101 -2.18 -2.48 -15.35
N TYR A 102 -3.14 -2.00 -14.55
CA TYR A 102 -4.08 -0.96 -14.97
C TYR A 102 -3.37 0.31 -15.41
N SER A 103 -2.39 0.78 -14.62
CA SER A 103 -1.61 1.97 -14.96
C SER A 103 -0.80 1.80 -16.25
N ALA A 104 -0.17 0.64 -16.44
CA ALA A 104 0.61 0.35 -17.64
C ALA A 104 -0.28 0.30 -18.90
N ALA A 105 -1.47 -0.31 -18.81
CA ALA A 105 -2.42 -0.37 -19.91
C ALA A 105 -3.01 1.01 -20.23
N ALA A 106 -3.31 1.84 -19.22
CA ALA A 106 -3.75 3.21 -19.42
C ALA A 106 -2.70 4.05 -20.15
N ASN A 107 -1.42 3.90 -19.77
CA ASN A 107 -0.31 4.59 -20.44
C ASN A 107 -0.14 4.11 -21.90
N ALA A 108 -0.30 2.80 -22.15
CA ALA A 108 -0.24 2.25 -23.51
C ALA A 108 -1.36 2.80 -24.40
N ALA A 109 -2.59 2.87 -23.86
CA ALA A 109 -3.72 3.45 -24.58
C ALA A 109 -3.56 4.95 -24.83
N HIS A 110 -3.04 5.71 -23.85
CA HIS A 110 -2.94 7.17 -23.95
C HIS A 110 -1.77 7.64 -24.82
N TYR A 111 -0.59 7.03 -24.68
CA TYR A 111 0.62 7.52 -25.36
C TYR A 111 0.96 6.78 -26.65
N ARG A 112 0.41 5.58 -26.84
CA ARG A 112 0.68 4.75 -28.03
C ARG A 112 -0.58 4.36 -28.80
N ASP A 113 -1.76 4.82 -28.35
CA ASP A 113 -3.06 4.53 -28.97
C ASP A 113 -3.34 3.02 -29.15
N PHE A 114 -2.89 2.22 -28.19
CA PHE A 114 -3.08 0.77 -28.22
C PHE A 114 -4.41 0.37 -27.60
N ASP A 115 -5.13 -0.56 -28.25
CA ASP A 115 -6.35 -1.13 -27.68
C ASP A 115 -6.03 -2.11 -26.54
N LYS A 116 -6.80 -2.03 -25.45
CA LYS A 116 -6.55 -2.78 -24.21
C LYS A 116 -6.69 -4.29 -24.40
N ALA A 117 -7.65 -4.74 -25.22
CA ALA A 117 -7.87 -6.16 -25.47
C ALA A 117 -6.67 -6.82 -26.19
N SER A 118 -5.95 -6.04 -26.99
CA SER A 118 -4.77 -6.50 -27.74
C SER A 118 -3.47 -6.56 -26.92
N LEU A 119 -3.46 -5.98 -25.70
CA LEU A 119 -2.27 -5.90 -24.86
C LEU A 119 -1.96 -7.25 -24.22
N PHE A 120 -0.70 -7.66 -24.32
CA PHE A 120 -0.18 -8.88 -23.73
C PHE A 120 1.05 -8.60 -22.86
N ILE A 121 1.19 -9.34 -21.76
CA ILE A 121 2.31 -9.18 -20.84
C ILE A 121 3.50 -10.01 -21.34
N THR A 122 4.51 -9.32 -21.89
CA THR A 122 5.77 -9.96 -22.31
C THR A 122 6.67 -10.27 -21.14
N LYS A 123 6.76 -9.32 -20.20
CA LYS A 123 7.75 -9.37 -19.12
C LYS A 123 7.07 -8.97 -17.83
N ALA A 124 7.24 -9.81 -16.82
CA ALA A 124 6.73 -9.60 -15.47
C ALA A 124 7.79 -10.14 -14.50
N GLU A 125 8.55 -9.26 -13.86
CA GLU A 125 9.70 -9.65 -13.05
C GLU A 125 9.84 -8.83 -11.76
N VAL A 126 10.44 -9.46 -10.74
CA VAL A 126 10.73 -8.85 -9.42
C VAL A 126 12.23 -8.80 -9.19
N SER A 127 12.80 -7.60 -9.23
CA SER A 127 14.22 -7.39 -8.91
C SER A 127 14.42 -7.11 -7.42
N ARG A 128 15.66 -7.31 -6.93
CA ARG A 128 16.03 -6.85 -5.58
C ARG A 128 16.20 -5.34 -5.63
N SER A 129 15.67 -4.66 -4.62
CA SER A 129 15.95 -3.24 -4.37
C SER A 129 16.77 -3.13 -3.08
N THR A 130 16.76 -1.94 -2.47
CA THR A 130 17.38 -1.66 -1.19
C THR A 130 16.94 -2.61 -0.07
N ILE A 131 17.88 -2.93 0.80
CA ILE A 131 17.65 -3.76 1.97
C ILE A 131 17.81 -2.88 3.20
N MET A 132 16.72 -2.62 3.92
CA MET A 132 16.78 -1.92 5.20
C MET A 132 17.09 -2.91 6.32
N LYS A 133 18.17 -2.67 7.08
CA LYS A 133 18.49 -3.49 8.25
C LYS A 133 17.86 -2.85 9.50
N LYS A 134 17.04 -3.62 10.22
CA LYS A 134 16.48 -3.26 11.52
C LYS A 134 17.06 -4.18 12.59
N PHE A 135 17.21 -3.68 13.80
CA PHE A 135 17.68 -4.48 14.93
C PHE A 135 16.50 -5.12 15.65
N ARG A 136 16.62 -6.40 16.00
CA ARG A 136 15.69 -7.10 16.88
C ARG A 136 16.40 -7.46 18.18
N PRO A 137 15.97 -6.92 19.33
CA PRO A 137 16.53 -7.33 20.62
C PRO A 137 16.23 -8.80 20.88
N ARG A 138 17.16 -9.49 21.55
CA ARG A 138 17.06 -10.90 21.94
C ARG A 138 17.49 -11.06 23.39
N ALA A 139 17.17 -12.22 23.96
CA ALA A 139 17.54 -12.56 25.34
C ALA A 139 19.07 -12.49 25.57
N ARG A 140 19.47 -12.32 26.84
CA ARG A 140 20.87 -12.24 27.29
C ARG A 140 21.67 -11.10 26.64
N GLY A 141 21.05 -9.94 26.43
CA GLY A 141 21.71 -8.76 25.83
C GLY A 141 22.12 -8.92 24.37
N ARG A 142 21.66 -9.98 23.69
CA ARG A 142 21.99 -10.24 22.28
C ARG A 142 21.05 -9.49 21.36
N SER A 143 21.43 -9.47 20.09
CA SER A 143 20.63 -8.88 19.05
C SER A 143 20.89 -9.49 17.69
N TYR A 144 19.85 -9.49 16.86
CA TYR A 144 19.93 -9.92 15.47
C TYR A 144 19.44 -8.83 14.53
N SER A 145 20.04 -8.78 13.35
CA SER A 145 19.53 -7.94 12.26
C SER A 145 18.35 -8.61 11.56
N ILE A 146 17.21 -7.93 11.49
CA ILE A 146 16.13 -8.22 10.55
C ILE A 146 16.40 -7.43 9.27
N LYS A 147 16.42 -8.11 8.12
CA LYS A 147 16.46 -7.46 6.82
C LYS A 147 15.02 -7.21 6.38
N LYS A 148 14.73 -5.99 5.90
CA LYS A 148 13.48 -5.66 5.22
C LYS A 148 13.86 -5.39 3.78
N THR A 149 13.70 -6.42 2.95
CA THR A 149 14.05 -6.36 1.54
C THR A 149 12.93 -5.68 0.76
N MET A 150 13.29 -4.62 0.03
CA MET A 150 12.40 -3.99 -0.93
C MET A 150 12.58 -4.69 -2.30
N CYS A 151 11.61 -4.52 -3.19
CA CYS A 151 11.70 -5.01 -4.56
C CYS A 151 11.16 -3.98 -5.54
N HIS A 152 11.68 -4.01 -6.77
CA HIS A 152 11.07 -3.32 -7.89
C HIS A 152 10.33 -4.34 -8.73
N ILE A 153 9.10 -4.00 -9.11
CA ILE A 153 8.25 -4.80 -9.98
C ILE A 153 8.27 -4.14 -11.34
N THR A 154 8.64 -4.90 -12.37
CA THR A 154 8.64 -4.45 -13.76
C THR A 154 7.62 -5.27 -14.54
N ILE A 155 6.66 -4.60 -15.16
CA ILE A 155 5.68 -5.21 -16.06
C ILE A 155 5.79 -4.50 -17.41
N VAL A 156 5.92 -5.27 -18.49
CA VAL A 156 5.99 -4.76 -19.86
C VAL A 156 4.83 -5.34 -20.66
N LEU A 157 3.99 -4.45 -21.17
CA LEU A 157 2.90 -4.75 -22.08
C LEU A 157 3.37 -4.47 -23.52
N ASN A 158 3.10 -5.40 -24.43
CA ASN A 158 3.29 -5.23 -25.86
C ASN A 158 1.99 -5.59 -26.61
N ILE A 159 1.98 -5.41 -27.93
CA ILE A 159 0.92 -5.89 -28.81
C ILE A 159 1.38 -7.17 -29.51
N VAL A 160 0.52 -8.18 -29.55
CA VAL A 160 0.78 -9.39 -30.31
C VAL A 160 0.80 -9.01 -31.80
N LYS A 161 1.99 -8.97 -32.41
CA LYS A 161 2.09 -8.90 -33.87
C LYS A 161 1.58 -10.23 -34.42
N LYS A 162 0.37 -10.27 -34.99
CA LYS A 162 0.01 -11.36 -35.90
C LYS A 162 0.98 -11.29 -37.08
N SER A 163 1.86 -12.28 -37.19
CA SER A 163 2.60 -12.52 -38.43
C SER A 163 1.57 -12.70 -39.53
N LYS A 164 1.63 -11.84 -40.55
CA LYS A 164 1.11 -12.22 -41.87
C LYS A 164 2.00 -13.31 -42.46
#